data_AF-A0AAV1N3T8-F1
#
_entry.id   AF-A0AAV1N3T8-F1
#
_cell.length_a   1.000
_cell.length_b   1.000
_cell.length_c   1.000
_cell.angle_alpha   90.00
_cell.angle_beta   90.00
_cell.angle_gamma   90.00
#
_symmetry.space_group_name_H-M   'P 1'
#
loop_
_entity.id
_entity.type
_entity.pdbx_description
1 polymer ?
#
loop_
_entity_poly.entity_id
_entity_poly.type
_entity_poly.pdbx_seq_one_letter_code
_entity_poly.pdbx_strand_id
1 'polypeptide(L)'
;MNFKVRPAAAEDCKDISRMIMELAVYENMPDQVKISHKELERDGFCQNPFFGCLVAEVPEEHKSKEGFTVIGYALYFYTYSTWMGRSVYLEDLYVMPEFRGGKRQAVCAAAVVRVELEYTYSRLLCC
;
A
#
# COMPACT_ATOMS: atom_id res chain seq x y z
N MET A 1 -15.59 11.19 8.37
CA MET A 1 -14.76 10.97 7.16
C MET A 1 -14.91 9.53 6.75
N ASN A 2 -15.55 9.31 5.61
CA ASN A 2 -15.64 8.02 4.96
C ASN A 2 -14.46 7.89 4.00
N PHE A 3 -13.90 6.69 3.86
CA PHE A 3 -12.82 6.41 2.94
C PHE A 3 -12.98 5.01 2.39
N LYS A 4 -12.49 4.80 1.18
CA LYS A 4 -12.65 3.56 0.44
C LYS A 4 -11.30 2.93 0.21
N VAL A 5 -11.17 1.64 0.50
CA VAL A 5 -10.02 0.85 0.06
C VAL A 5 -10.40 0.09 -1.18
N ARG A 6 -9.54 0.13 -2.19
CA ARG A 6 -9.71 -0.58 -3.46
C ARG A 6 -8.34 -1.09 -3.97
N PRO A 7 -8.33 -2.10 -4.85
CA PRO A 7 -7.14 -2.39 -5.65
C PRO A 7 -6.64 -1.14 -6.35
N ALA A 8 -5.32 -0.98 -6.38
CA ALA A 8 -4.67 0.03 -7.19
C ALA A 8 -4.97 -0.23 -8.68
N ALA A 9 -5.04 0.85 -9.45
CA ALA A 9 -5.05 0.85 -10.91
C ALA A 9 -3.75 1.49 -11.41
N ALA A 10 -3.43 1.32 -12.70
CA ALA A 10 -2.19 1.82 -13.28
C ALA A 10 -2.05 3.35 -13.15
N GLU A 11 -3.18 4.05 -13.11
CA GLU A 11 -3.24 5.50 -12.93
C GLU A 11 -2.75 5.94 -11.53
N ASP A 12 -2.89 5.08 -10.53
CA ASP A 12 -2.47 5.36 -9.15
C ASP A 12 -0.94 5.25 -8.97
N CYS A 13 -0.20 4.71 -9.94
CA CYS A 13 1.25 4.49 -9.83
C CYS A 13 2.03 5.78 -9.53
N LYS A 14 1.54 6.94 -9.99
CA LYS A 14 2.17 8.24 -9.69
C LYS A 14 2.02 8.60 -8.21
N ASP A 15 0.82 8.43 -7.66
CA ASP A 15 0.55 8.66 -6.24
C ASP A 15 1.27 7.66 -5.35
N ILE A 16 1.31 6.39 -5.75
CA ILE A 16 2.06 5.35 -5.04
C ILE A 16 3.56 5.67 -5.03
N SER A 17 4.15 6.03 -6.18
CA SER A 17 5.56 6.40 -6.27
C SER A 17 5.90 7.61 -5.40
N ARG A 18 5.02 8.62 -5.34
CA ARG A 18 5.15 9.75 -4.42
C ARG A 18 5.15 9.27 -2.97
N MET A 19 4.18 8.44 -2.58
CA MET A 19 4.06 7.95 -1.21
C MET A 19 5.20 7.01 -0.79
N ILE A 20 5.77 6.23 -1.72
CA ILE A 20 7.02 5.46 -1.50
C ILE A 20 8.16 6.41 -1.14
N MET A 21 8.30 7.51 -1.88
CA MET A 21 9.32 8.51 -1.57
C MET A 21 9.07 9.17 -0.21
N GLU A 22 7.81 9.50 0.12
CA GLU A 22 7.46 10.05 1.44
C GLU A 22 7.78 9.06 2.58
N LEU A 23 7.53 7.76 2.39
CA LEU A 23 7.91 6.71 3.33
C LEU A 23 9.43 6.62 3.48
N ALA A 24 10.17 6.62 2.37
CA ALA A 24 11.64 6.56 2.40
C ALA A 24 12.26 7.79 3.09
N VAL A 25 11.67 8.98 2.91
CA VAL A 25 12.06 10.19 3.66
C VAL A 25 11.80 10.00 5.15
N TYR A 26 10.65 9.42 5.53
CA TYR A 26 10.32 9.12 6.93
C TYR A 26 11.31 8.12 7.57
N GLU A 27 11.78 7.14 6.80
CA GLU A 27 12.79 6.16 7.23
C GLU A 27 14.24 6.66 7.17
N ASN A 28 14.46 7.90 6.74
CA ASN A 28 15.80 8.50 6.51
C ASN A 28 16.61 7.76 5.43
N MET A 29 15.94 7.17 4.44
CA MET A 29 16.54 6.41 3.34
C MET A 29 16.06 6.83 1.93
N PRO A 30 15.87 8.13 1.62
CA PRO A 30 15.31 8.55 0.32
C PRO A 30 16.17 8.13 -0.89
N ASP A 31 17.50 8.11 -0.73
CA ASP A 31 18.44 7.73 -1.80
C ASP A 31 18.39 6.24 -2.18
N GLN A 32 17.68 5.41 -1.39
CA GLN A 32 17.50 3.99 -1.68
C GLN A 32 16.36 3.74 -2.68
N VAL A 33 15.46 4.71 -2.87
CA VAL A 33 14.37 4.59 -3.85
C VAL A 33 14.94 4.80 -5.25
N LYS A 34 15.16 3.69 -5.96
CA LYS A 34 15.74 3.69 -7.31
C LYS A 34 14.71 3.52 -8.43
N ILE A 35 13.49 3.12 -8.06
CA ILE A 35 12.43 2.80 -9.02
C ILE A 35 11.59 4.04 -9.36
N SER A 36 11.09 4.08 -10.60
CA SER A 36 10.17 5.08 -11.10
C SER A 36 8.73 4.58 -11.13
N HIS A 37 7.75 5.50 -11.19
CA HIS A 37 6.34 5.14 -11.38
C HIS A 37 6.07 4.29 -12.63
N LYS A 38 6.91 4.40 -13.68
CA LYS A 38 6.81 3.58 -14.89
C LYS A 38 7.20 2.12 -14.66
N GLU A 39 8.15 1.88 -13.76
CA GLU A 39 8.53 0.52 -13.37
C GLU A 39 7.44 -0.11 -12.52
N LEU A 40 6.82 0.64 -11.61
CA LEU A 40 5.64 0.18 -10.87
C LEU A 40 4.49 -0.20 -11.80
N GLU A 41 4.24 0.62 -12.82
CA GLU A 41 3.20 0.34 -13.83
C GLU A 41 3.52 -0.95 -14.60
N ARG A 42 4.76 -1.09 -15.08
CA ARG A 42 5.22 -2.26 -15.83
C ARG A 42 5.14 -3.54 -14.98
N ASP A 43 5.59 -3.50 -13.73
CA ASP A 43 5.79 -4.70 -12.92
C ASP A 43 4.52 -5.08 -12.13
N GLY A 44 3.66 -4.12 -11.79
CA GLY A 44 2.42 -4.31 -11.03
C GLY A 44 1.16 -4.53 -11.88
N PHE A 45 1.19 -4.15 -13.17
CA PHE A 45 0.01 -4.21 -14.05
C PHE A 45 0.25 -4.98 -15.36
N CYS A 46 1.24 -5.86 -15.37
CA CYS A 46 1.44 -6.82 -16.47
C CYS A 46 0.57 -8.08 -16.32
N GLN A 47 0.66 -8.99 -17.28
CA GLN A 47 -0.12 -10.23 -17.28
C GLN A 47 0.10 -11.08 -16.03
N ASN A 48 1.33 -11.09 -15.49
CA ASN A 48 1.71 -11.78 -14.26
C ASN A 48 2.40 -10.78 -13.32
N PRO A 49 1.64 -10.01 -12.52
CA PRO A 49 2.20 -8.94 -11.71
C PRO A 49 3.09 -9.47 -10.59
N PHE A 50 4.18 -8.75 -10.30
CA PHE A 50 5.11 -9.11 -9.22
C PHE A 50 4.57 -8.82 -7.83
N PHE A 51 3.69 -7.81 -7.72
CA PHE A 51 3.09 -7.37 -6.48
C PHE A 51 1.62 -7.01 -6.68
N GLY A 52 0.85 -7.10 -5.61
CA GLY A 52 -0.46 -6.48 -5.47
C GLY A 52 -0.34 -5.16 -4.71
N CYS A 53 -1.20 -4.20 -5.03
CA CYS A 53 -1.26 -2.94 -4.29
C CYS A 53 -2.71 -2.56 -4.00
N LEU A 54 -2.96 -2.08 -2.78
CA LEU A 54 -4.22 -1.47 -2.37
C LEU A 54 -4.00 0.01 -2.13
N VAL A 55 -4.98 0.83 -2.49
CA VAL A 55 -4.97 2.26 -2.21
C VAL A 55 -6.16 2.65 -1.35
N ALA A 56 -5.93 3.60 -0.45
CA ALA A 56 -6.98 4.25 0.34
C ALA A 56 -7.32 5.60 -0.29
N GLU A 57 -8.58 5.77 -0.66
CA GLU A 57 -9.10 6.95 -1.33
C GLU A 57 -10.14 7.65 -0.44
N VAL A 58 -10.07 8.97 -0.37
CA VAL A 58 -11.06 9.84 0.26
C VAL A 58 -11.88 10.59 -0.78
N PRO A 59 -13.13 10.97 -0.47
CA PRO A 59 -13.92 11.86 -1.32
C PRO A 59 -13.20 13.18 -1.59
N GLU A 60 -13.48 13.80 -2.74
CA GLU A 60 -12.90 15.09 -3.18
C GLU A 60 -13.01 16.20 -2.13
N GLU A 61 -14.11 16.26 -1.38
CA GLU A 61 -14.30 17.26 -0.32
C GLU A 61 -13.34 17.10 0.87
N HIS A 62 -12.66 15.94 0.96
CA HIS A 62 -11.73 15.59 2.02
C HIS A 62 -10.30 15.33 1.52
N LYS A 63 -9.97 15.74 0.28
CA LYS A 63 -8.63 15.60 -0.28
C LYS A 63 -7.55 16.24 0.59
N SER A 64 -6.30 15.79 0.42
CA SER A 64 -5.17 16.34 1.16
C SER A 64 -5.03 17.84 0.91
N LYS A 65 -4.27 18.53 1.77
CA LYS A 65 -3.95 19.96 1.54
C LYS A 65 -3.29 20.22 0.18
N GLU A 66 -2.61 19.21 -0.35
CA GLU A 66 -1.94 19.22 -1.65
C GLU A 66 -2.86 18.80 -2.82
N GLY A 67 -4.11 18.41 -2.53
CA GLY A 67 -5.12 18.09 -3.52
C GLY A 67 -5.24 16.61 -3.90
N PHE A 68 -4.61 15.70 -3.15
CA PHE A 68 -4.64 14.27 -3.43
C PHE A 68 -5.85 13.58 -2.77
N THR A 69 -6.56 12.76 -3.55
CA THR A 69 -7.63 11.88 -3.04
C THR A 69 -7.12 10.51 -2.61
N VAL A 70 -6.01 10.05 -3.17
CA VAL A 70 -5.29 8.86 -2.70
C VAL A 70 -4.38 9.25 -1.54
N ILE A 71 -4.70 8.74 -0.36
CA ILE A 71 -4.11 9.17 0.92
C ILE A 71 -3.24 8.09 1.58
N GLY A 72 -3.16 6.91 0.99
CA GLY A 72 -2.35 5.81 1.50
C GLY A 72 -2.31 4.62 0.54
N TYR A 73 -1.33 3.75 0.72
CA TYR A 73 -1.19 2.51 -0.03
C TYR A 73 -0.68 1.37 0.84
N ALA A 74 -0.88 0.14 0.37
CA ALA A 74 -0.29 -1.08 0.90
C ALA A 74 0.19 -1.95 -0.25
N LEU A 75 1.48 -2.27 -0.28
CA LEU A 75 2.10 -3.11 -1.30
C LEU A 75 2.42 -4.48 -0.71
N TYR A 76 2.04 -5.55 -1.40
CA TYR A 76 2.22 -6.91 -0.92
C TYR A 76 2.53 -7.87 -2.06
N PHE A 77 3.10 -9.03 -1.75
CA PHE A 77 3.31 -10.12 -2.70
C PHE A 77 3.02 -11.47 -2.08
N TYR A 78 2.74 -12.46 -2.93
CA TYR A 78 2.44 -13.82 -2.48
C TYR A 78 3.73 -14.57 -2.18
N THR A 79 3.77 -15.23 -1.04
CA THR A 79 4.88 -16.08 -0.60
C THR A 79 4.38 -17.47 -0.22
N TYR A 80 5.30 -18.37 0.11
CA TYR A 80 4.96 -19.72 0.56
C TYR A 80 5.76 -20.07 1.81
N SER A 81 5.04 -20.43 2.87
CA SER A 81 5.59 -20.97 4.10
C SER A 81 5.62 -22.48 4.04
N THR A 82 6.76 -23.10 4.37
CA THR A 82 6.86 -24.56 4.50
C THR A 82 6.02 -25.13 5.65
N TRP A 83 5.52 -24.28 6.55
CA TRP A 83 4.70 -24.67 7.70
C TRP A 83 3.22 -24.34 7.49
N MET A 84 2.89 -23.29 6.74
CA MET A 84 1.52 -22.73 6.67
C MET A 84 0.96 -22.65 5.24
N GLY A 85 1.76 -22.99 4.22
CA GLY A 85 1.34 -22.97 2.83
C GLY A 85 1.37 -21.56 2.23
N ARG A 86 0.39 -21.25 1.39
CA ARG A 86 0.27 -19.93 0.73
C ARG A 86 0.16 -18.83 1.78
N SER A 87 0.97 -17.78 1.62
CA SER A 87 0.99 -16.62 2.50
C SER A 87 1.10 -15.33 1.69
N VAL A 88 0.92 -14.20 2.36
CA VAL A 88 1.12 -12.86 1.80
C VAL A 88 2.18 -12.16 2.64
N TYR A 89 3.15 -11.55 1.98
CA TYR A 89 4.11 -10.67 2.62
C TYR A 89 3.72 -9.23 2.34
N LEU A 90 3.54 -8.44 3.40
CA LEU A 90 3.31 -7.01 3.31
C LEU A 90 4.68 -6.33 3.26
N GLU A 91 5.00 -5.75 2.11
CA GLU A 91 6.26 -5.02 1.90
C GLU A 91 6.16 -3.63 2.53
N ASP A 92 5.24 -2.81 2.02
CA ASP A 92 5.08 -1.42 2.42
C ASP A 92 3.66 -1.13 2.88
N LEU A 93 3.54 -0.31 3.92
CA LEU A 93 2.27 0.25 4.39
C LEU A 93 2.46 1.72 4.75
N TYR A 94 1.78 2.59 4.01
CA TYR A 94 1.89 4.02 4.23
C TYR A 94 0.53 4.72 4.20
N VAL A 95 0.39 5.72 5.07
CA VAL A 95 -0.73 6.67 5.07
C VAL A 95 -0.12 8.06 5.23
N MET A 96 -0.61 9.03 4.47
CA MET A 96 -0.18 10.43 4.57
C MET A 96 -0.39 10.95 6.01
N PRO A 97 0.60 11.66 6.61
CA PRO A 97 0.53 12.13 8.00
C PRO A 97 -0.76 12.86 8.39
N GLU A 98 -1.32 13.67 7.49
CA GLU A 98 -2.57 14.42 7.70
C GLU A 98 -3.78 13.53 7.97
N PHE A 99 -3.73 12.28 7.51
CA PHE A 99 -4.78 11.29 7.65
C PHE A 99 -4.47 10.25 8.72
N ARG A 100 -3.31 10.36 9.41
CA ARG A 100 -2.94 9.52 10.56
C ARG A 100 -3.71 10.00 11.79
N GLY A 101 -4.45 9.09 12.43
CA GLY A 101 -5.21 9.37 13.66
C GLY A 101 -6.65 8.82 13.62
N GLY A 102 -7.08 8.18 14.72
CA GLY A 102 -8.35 7.45 14.81
C GLY A 102 -8.30 6.06 14.12
N LYS A 103 -9.44 5.38 13.96
CA LYS A 103 -9.58 4.08 13.26
C LYS A 103 -9.06 4.05 11.79
N ARG A 104 -8.40 5.12 11.32
CA ARG A 104 -7.92 5.37 9.95
C ARG A 104 -6.67 4.57 9.58
N GLN A 105 -5.73 4.37 10.53
CA GLN A 105 -4.62 3.41 10.36
C GLN A 105 -5.13 1.96 10.27
N ALA A 106 -6.18 1.65 11.03
CA ALA A 106 -6.71 0.31 11.12
C ALA A 106 -7.32 -0.21 9.82
N VAL A 107 -7.57 0.63 8.81
CA VAL A 107 -8.28 0.18 7.59
C VAL A 107 -7.35 -0.14 6.42
N CYS A 108 -6.19 0.53 6.29
CA CYS A 108 -5.15 -0.01 5.40
C CYS A 108 -4.61 -1.32 5.98
N ALA A 109 -4.38 -1.38 7.30
CA ALA A 109 -4.06 -2.63 8.00
C ALA A 109 -5.20 -3.66 7.88
N ALA A 110 -6.47 -3.28 8.06
CA ALA A 110 -7.59 -4.22 7.95
C ALA A 110 -7.86 -4.71 6.53
N ALA A 111 -7.49 -3.95 5.50
CA ALA A 111 -7.61 -4.40 4.11
C ALA A 111 -6.60 -5.51 3.82
N VAL A 112 -5.37 -5.40 4.33
CA VAL A 112 -4.36 -6.48 4.30
C VAL A 112 -4.82 -7.67 5.15
N VAL A 113 -5.33 -7.43 6.35
CA VAL A 113 -5.91 -8.50 7.21
C VAL A 113 -7.11 -9.17 6.54
N ARG A 114 -7.86 -8.50 5.66
CA ARG A 114 -8.95 -9.13 4.90
C ARG A 114 -8.45 -10.07 3.80
N VAL A 115 -7.29 -9.79 3.21
CA VAL A 115 -6.59 -10.75 2.33
C VAL A 115 -6.09 -11.94 3.16
N GLU A 116 -5.64 -11.71 4.39
CA GLU A 116 -5.18 -12.73 5.33
C GLU A 116 -6.33 -13.62 5.86
N LEU A 117 -7.57 -13.12 5.91
CA LEU A 117 -8.73 -13.87 6.41
C LEU A 117 -9.32 -14.88 5.42
N GLU A 118 -8.92 -14.85 4.14
CA GLU A 118 -9.23 -15.94 3.20
C GLU A 118 -8.13 -17.03 3.16
N TYR A 119 -6.92 -16.74 3.64
CA TYR A 119 -5.77 -17.65 3.60
C TYR A 119 -4.88 -17.51 4.86
N THR A 120 -5.36 -18.06 5.98
CA THR A 120 -4.60 -18.53 7.17
C THR A 120 -3.54 -17.62 7.82
N TYR A 121 -3.77 -17.35 9.12
CA TYR A 121 -2.88 -16.75 10.15
C TYR A 121 -1.36 -16.86 9.89
N SER A 122 -0.63 -15.73 9.90
CA SER A 122 0.46 -15.48 10.87
C SER A 122 1.33 -14.24 10.58
N ARG A 123 1.47 -13.44 11.64
CA ARG A 123 2.62 -12.60 12.02
C ARG A 123 3.10 -11.61 10.94
N LEU A 124 2.49 -10.42 10.98
CA LEU A 124 3.12 -9.15 10.61
C LEU A 124 4.55 -9.08 11.19
N LEU A 125 5.55 -9.35 10.36
CA LEU A 125 6.93 -8.97 10.59
C LEU A 125 7.09 -7.55 10.04
N CYS A 126 6.63 -6.57 10.81
CA CYS A 126 7.19 -5.23 10.73
C CYS A 126 8.58 -5.34 11.37
N CYS A 127 9.64 -5.31 10.55
CA CYS A 127 10.94 -4.87 11.06
C CYS A 127 10.88 -3.39 11.39
#